data_AF-A0A2N3DTE0-F1
#
_entry.id   AF-A0A2N3DTE0-F1
#
_cell.length_a   1.000
_cell.length_b   1.000
_cell.length_c   1.000
_cell.angle_alpha   90.00
_cell.angle_beta   90.00
_cell.angle_gamma   90.00
#
_symmetry.space_group_name_H-M   'P 1'
#
loop_
_entity.id
_entity.type
_entity.pdbx_description
1 polymer ?
#
loop_
_entity_poly.entity_id
_entity_poly.type
_entity_poly.pdbx_seq_one_letter_code
_entity_poly.pdbx_strand_id
1 'polypeptide(L)'
;MTDRVSATIRIGGAIRSDLIEPLIDAIEGDHGMLDWIGKTVDASDFVDGATLEICAHGLIGGQFDQVEDFCNQHRIPYVRNSDPCVGAFSAQHAVHTGDGAPRYYGTNESERVVMTRAELNELGTIAAANAWFQAAAFSPPAISIIAPTDDPEPWAAHQDHALGDWKYEVSNDDTRLGYLDWVAAREGAEGGDVEAAAIAPVPEATGLYLHLYHGRKDPDEDLEDWGSDGPVIGPLAYVHTTYMCDIKFAAAPDVMDRFFPAVMADWRERGLSNVAGPQCDWRLTIFNDYVEYDGVYYGDWTVFAATSAEVEERFAKAAEAA
;
A
#
# COMPACT_ATOMS: atom_id res chain seq x y z
N MET A 1 -12.78 -0.47 11.35
CA MET A 1 -12.55 0.98 11.16
C MET A 1 -11.48 1.07 10.09
N THR A 2 -11.53 2.09 9.24
CA THR A 2 -10.48 2.32 8.26
C THR A 2 -9.48 3.29 8.89
N ASP A 3 -8.18 3.08 8.69
CA ASP A 3 -7.12 3.91 9.26
C ASP A 3 -7.17 5.30 8.61
N ARG A 4 -7.98 6.14 9.23
CA ARG A 4 -8.43 7.43 8.71
C ARG A 4 -7.82 8.54 9.53
N VAL A 5 -7.15 9.47 8.87
CA VAL A 5 -6.47 10.60 9.51
C VAL A 5 -6.76 11.89 8.76
N SER A 6 -6.40 13.03 9.36
CA SER A 6 -6.46 14.31 8.65
C SER A 6 -5.17 14.52 7.85
N ALA A 7 -5.28 15.25 6.74
CA ALA A 7 -4.12 15.66 5.96
C ALA A 7 -4.33 17.03 5.33
N THR A 8 -3.22 17.67 4.99
CA THR A 8 -3.15 18.85 4.15
C THR A 8 -2.38 18.53 2.88
N ILE A 9 -2.76 19.14 1.75
CA ILE A 9 -2.01 19.06 0.51
C ILE A 9 -1.91 20.44 -0.11
N ARG A 10 -0.69 20.81 -0.49
CA ARG A 10 -0.37 22.04 -1.21
C ARG A 10 -0.05 21.69 -2.65
N ILE A 11 -0.75 22.33 -3.58
CA ILE A 11 -0.69 22.09 -5.02
C ILE A 11 -0.19 23.36 -5.71
N GLY A 12 0.64 23.19 -6.74
CA GLY A 12 1.23 24.31 -7.45
C GLY A 12 1.76 23.93 -8.83
N GLY A 13 2.52 24.84 -9.45
CA GLY A 13 3.11 24.64 -10.76
C GLY A 13 2.21 25.04 -11.94
N ALA A 14 2.59 24.60 -13.14
CA ALA A 14 1.81 24.90 -14.34
C ALA A 14 0.56 24.03 -14.38
N ILE A 15 -0.62 24.65 -14.40
CA ILE A 15 -1.91 23.97 -14.47
C ILE A 15 -2.61 24.44 -15.72
N ARG A 16 -2.99 23.52 -16.61
CA ARG A 16 -3.80 23.90 -17.77
C ARG A 16 -5.19 24.33 -17.32
N SER A 17 -5.72 25.40 -17.92
CA SER A 17 -7.01 25.94 -17.53
C SER A 17 -8.17 24.95 -17.67
N ASP A 18 -8.06 23.98 -18.58
CA ASP A 18 -9.07 22.93 -18.78
C ASP A 18 -8.98 21.77 -17.77
N LEU A 19 -7.92 21.72 -16.95
CA LEU A 19 -7.76 20.76 -15.86
C LEU A 19 -8.27 21.29 -14.51
N ILE A 20 -8.67 22.57 -14.42
CA ILE A 20 -9.11 23.17 -13.16
C ILE A 20 -10.40 22.53 -12.65
N GLU A 21 -11.44 22.43 -13.48
CA GLU A 21 -12.71 21.82 -13.08
C GLU A 21 -12.57 20.32 -12.74
N PRO A 22 -11.87 19.49 -13.56
CA PRO A 22 -11.58 18.11 -13.16
C PRO A 22 -10.78 17.95 -11.86
N LEU A 23 -9.87 18.90 -11.57
CA LEU A 23 -9.13 18.90 -10.30
C LEU A 23 -10.06 19.26 -9.14
N ILE A 24 -11.02 20.17 -9.32
CA ILE A 24 -12.06 20.47 -8.32
C ILE A 24 -12.90 19.22 -8.05
N ASP A 25 -13.31 18.49 -9.09
CA ASP A 25 -14.06 17.23 -8.94
C ASP A 25 -13.25 16.19 -8.13
N ALA A 26 -11.95 16.06 -8.40
CA ALA A 26 -11.05 15.18 -7.64
C ALA A 26 -10.94 15.61 -6.16
N ILE A 27 -10.83 16.92 -5.91
CA ILE A 27 -10.81 17.49 -4.56
C ILE A 27 -12.11 17.19 -3.82
N GLU A 28 -13.27 17.38 -4.46
CA GLU A 28 -14.56 17.06 -3.86
C GLU A 28 -14.70 15.55 -3.57
N GLY A 29 -14.22 14.72 -4.48
CA GLY A 29 -14.18 13.27 -4.34
C GLY A 29 -13.43 12.80 -3.08
N ASP A 30 -12.36 13.50 -2.71
CA ASP A 30 -11.59 13.23 -1.49
C ASP A 30 -12.05 14.06 -0.28
N HIS A 31 -13.16 14.80 -0.40
CA HIS A 31 -13.68 15.70 0.62
C HIS A 31 -12.70 16.80 1.06
N GLY A 32 -11.87 17.27 0.11
CA GLY A 32 -10.94 18.37 0.31
C GLY A 32 -11.64 19.73 0.45
N MET A 33 -11.12 20.55 1.36
CA MET A 33 -11.70 21.83 1.78
C MET A 33 -10.58 22.87 1.91
N LEU A 34 -10.89 24.16 1.71
CA LEU A 34 -9.92 25.25 1.90
C LEU A 34 -9.59 25.52 3.37
N ASP A 35 -10.49 25.11 4.26
CA ASP A 35 -10.31 25.19 5.70
C ASP A 35 -10.94 24.00 6.41
N TRP A 36 -10.54 23.79 7.66
CA TRP A 36 -11.05 22.72 8.52
C TRP A 36 -12.52 22.92 8.94
N ILE A 37 -13.18 23.97 8.45
CA ILE A 37 -14.57 24.32 8.79
C ILE A 37 -15.52 23.92 7.64
N GLY A 38 -14.98 23.53 6.48
CA GLY A 38 -15.76 22.99 5.38
C GLY A 38 -15.98 23.93 4.21
N LYS A 39 -15.14 24.96 4.05
CA LYS A 39 -15.20 25.80 2.85
C LYS A 39 -14.79 24.98 1.62
N THR A 40 -15.70 24.85 0.65
CA THR A 40 -15.44 24.17 -0.64
C THR A 40 -14.46 24.96 -1.50
N VAL A 41 -13.80 24.26 -2.42
CA VAL A 41 -12.92 24.85 -3.44
C VAL A 41 -13.74 25.18 -4.70
N ASP A 42 -13.46 26.30 -5.33
CA ASP A 42 -13.97 26.64 -6.66
C ASP A 42 -12.87 27.20 -7.58
N ALA A 43 -13.19 27.42 -8.86
CA ALA A 43 -12.22 27.86 -9.86
C ALA A 43 -11.55 29.20 -9.52
N SER A 44 -12.16 30.04 -8.69
CA SER A 44 -11.57 31.32 -8.26
C SER A 44 -10.47 31.18 -7.21
N ASP A 45 -10.36 30.02 -6.54
CA ASP A 45 -9.28 29.72 -5.60
C ASP A 45 -7.96 29.34 -6.31
N PHE A 46 -8.00 29.08 -7.63
CA PHE A 46 -6.83 28.87 -8.47
C PHE A 46 -6.26 30.22 -8.91
N VAL A 47 -5.40 30.80 -8.07
CA VAL A 47 -4.84 32.13 -8.27
C VAL A 47 -3.41 32.05 -8.82
N ASP A 48 -3.17 32.66 -9.98
CA ASP A 48 -1.82 32.85 -10.54
C ASP A 48 -0.88 33.50 -9.51
N GLY A 49 0.28 32.87 -9.31
CA GLY A 49 1.28 33.35 -8.35
C GLY A 49 1.07 32.88 -6.91
N ALA A 50 0.03 32.09 -6.61
CA ALA A 50 -0.19 31.45 -5.32
C ALA A 50 -0.20 29.92 -5.43
N THR A 51 -0.03 29.21 -4.33
CA THR A 51 -0.32 27.76 -4.27
C THR A 51 -1.73 27.54 -3.73
N LEU A 52 -2.39 26.46 -4.15
CA LEU A 52 -3.64 26.02 -3.55
C LEU A 52 -3.31 25.12 -2.36
N GLU A 53 -3.85 25.42 -1.18
CA GLU A 53 -3.71 24.59 0.02
C GLU A 53 -5.09 24.12 0.45
N ILE A 54 -5.25 22.81 0.56
CA ILE A 54 -6.50 22.18 0.98
C ILE A 54 -6.24 21.19 2.12
N CYS A 55 -7.28 20.91 2.88
CA CYS A 55 -7.29 19.98 3.99
C CYS A 55 -8.50 19.05 3.92
N ALA A 56 -8.36 17.83 4.46
CA ALA A 56 -9.48 16.90 4.59
C ALA A 56 -9.38 16.09 5.88
N HIS A 57 -10.54 15.70 6.40
CA HIS A 57 -10.64 14.82 7.56
C HIS A 57 -10.91 13.39 7.12
N GLY A 58 -10.35 12.45 7.86
CA GLY A 58 -10.72 11.04 7.77
C GLY A 58 -10.35 10.39 6.44
N LEU A 59 -9.24 10.81 5.84
CA LEU A 59 -8.66 10.22 4.64
C LEU A 59 -8.05 8.85 4.97
N ILE A 60 -8.35 7.86 4.15
CA ILE A 60 -7.80 6.51 4.28
C ILE A 60 -6.30 6.59 4.01
N GLY A 61 -5.47 6.05 4.91
CA GLY A 61 -4.00 6.16 4.77
C GLY A 61 -3.45 7.59 4.85
N GLY A 62 -4.30 8.57 5.16
CA GLY A 62 -3.94 9.99 5.12
C GLY A 62 -3.67 10.54 3.71
N GLN A 63 -4.19 9.89 2.68
CA GLN A 63 -3.93 10.22 1.27
C GLN A 63 -5.17 10.86 0.63
N PHE A 64 -4.92 11.79 -0.29
CA PHE A 64 -5.96 12.30 -1.18
C PHE A 64 -5.90 11.46 -2.45
N ASP A 65 -6.52 10.27 -2.45
CA ASP A 65 -6.36 9.27 -3.52
C ASP A 65 -6.64 9.87 -4.91
N GLN A 66 -7.77 10.55 -5.09
CA GLN A 66 -8.15 11.13 -6.38
C GLN A 66 -7.32 12.36 -6.75
N VAL A 67 -7.03 13.23 -5.78
CA VAL A 67 -6.22 14.44 -6.04
C VAL A 67 -4.77 14.07 -6.37
N GLU A 68 -4.17 13.14 -5.64
CA GLU A 68 -2.80 12.67 -5.87
C GLU A 68 -2.70 11.95 -7.21
N ASP A 69 -3.64 11.05 -7.54
CA ASP A 69 -3.68 10.37 -8.84
C ASP A 69 -3.84 11.37 -10.00
N PHE A 70 -4.74 12.34 -9.86
CA PHE A 70 -4.92 13.41 -10.84
C PHE A 70 -3.63 14.21 -11.03
N CYS A 71 -3.00 14.62 -9.94
CA CYS A 71 -1.75 15.38 -9.99
C CYS A 71 -0.63 14.57 -10.64
N ASN A 72 -0.50 13.28 -10.30
CA ASN A 72 0.50 12.37 -10.88
C ASN A 72 0.28 12.18 -12.39
N GLN A 73 -0.97 11.97 -12.81
CA GLN A 73 -1.35 11.81 -14.22
C GLN A 73 -1.04 13.07 -15.04
N HIS A 74 -1.32 14.24 -14.47
CA HIS A 74 -1.19 15.53 -15.16
C HIS A 74 0.11 16.27 -14.86
N ARG A 75 1.05 15.65 -14.14
CA ARG A 75 2.36 16.21 -13.79
C ARG A 75 2.25 17.53 -13.01
N ILE A 76 1.27 17.62 -12.12
CA ILE A 76 1.03 18.80 -11.27
C ILE A 76 1.76 18.60 -9.93
N PRO A 77 2.78 19.42 -9.60
CA PRO A 77 3.52 19.26 -8.36
C PRO A 77 2.65 19.46 -7.11
N TYR A 78 2.88 18.64 -6.10
CA TYR A 78 2.24 18.77 -4.79
C TYR A 78 3.14 18.34 -3.63
N VAL A 79 2.77 18.81 -2.44
CA VAL A 79 3.31 18.35 -1.16
C VAL A 79 2.15 18.07 -0.22
N ARG A 80 2.10 16.85 0.34
CA ARG A 80 1.08 16.44 1.31
C ARG A 80 1.71 16.19 2.68
N ASN A 81 1.05 16.62 3.74
CA ASN A 81 1.33 16.20 5.11
C ASN A 81 0.10 15.50 5.67
N SER A 82 0.27 14.31 6.24
CA SER A 82 -0.80 13.63 6.99
C SER A 82 -0.42 13.41 8.44
N ASP A 83 -1.42 13.43 9.30
CA ASP A 83 -1.31 13.00 10.70
C ASP A 83 -0.97 11.51 10.80
N PRO A 84 -0.38 11.07 11.92
CA PRO A 84 -0.17 9.65 12.17
C PRO A 84 -1.51 8.96 12.49
N CYS A 85 -1.64 7.71 12.07
CA CYS A 85 -2.67 6.82 12.60
C CYS A 85 -2.00 5.92 13.65
N VAL A 86 -2.17 6.27 14.93
CA VAL A 86 -1.55 5.55 16.05
C VAL A 86 -1.89 4.05 15.97
N GLY A 87 -0.85 3.21 15.85
CA GLY A 87 -0.99 1.76 15.71
C GLY A 87 -1.09 1.24 14.27
N ALA A 88 -1.19 2.11 13.26
CA ALA A 88 -1.21 1.72 11.84
C ALA A 88 -0.05 2.33 11.04
N PHE A 89 0.11 3.66 11.06
CA PHE A 89 1.18 4.35 10.33
C PHE A 89 1.60 5.67 10.98
N SER A 90 2.85 6.08 10.74
CA SER A 90 3.41 7.32 11.28
C SER A 90 3.05 8.57 10.47
N ALA A 91 3.48 9.71 11.01
CA ALA A 91 3.71 10.97 10.33
C ALA A 91 4.15 10.78 8.87
N GLN A 92 3.39 11.22 7.85
CA GLN A 92 3.86 11.14 6.47
C GLN A 92 3.90 12.50 5.79
N HIS A 93 4.97 12.71 5.03
CA HIS A 93 5.16 13.82 4.11
C HIS A 93 5.38 13.25 2.71
N ALA A 94 4.53 13.57 1.75
CA ALA A 94 4.65 13.13 0.37
C ALA A 94 5.04 14.31 -0.53
N VAL A 95 5.95 14.06 -1.46
CA VAL A 95 6.44 15.05 -2.43
C VAL A 95 6.29 14.48 -3.84
N HIS A 96 5.55 15.18 -4.69
CA HIS A 96 5.55 14.95 -6.13
C HIS A 96 6.02 16.22 -6.84
N THR A 97 7.05 16.09 -7.68
CA THR A 97 7.70 17.24 -8.32
C THR A 97 7.10 17.61 -9.68
N GLY A 98 6.05 16.92 -10.11
CA GLY A 98 5.52 16.94 -11.49
C GLY A 98 6.17 15.88 -12.37
N ASP A 99 7.37 15.42 -12.02
CA ASP A 99 8.07 14.33 -12.72
C ASP A 99 8.28 13.12 -11.81
N GLY A 100 8.08 11.93 -12.38
CA GLY A 100 8.29 10.65 -11.71
C GLY A 100 7.25 10.32 -10.63
N ALA A 101 7.46 9.22 -9.91
CA ALA A 101 6.58 8.82 -8.82
C ALA A 101 6.76 9.72 -7.58
N PRO A 102 5.70 9.93 -6.78
CA PRO A 102 5.81 10.62 -5.50
C PRO A 102 6.80 9.92 -4.56
N ARG A 103 7.47 10.72 -3.72
CA ARG A 103 8.36 10.25 -2.66
C ARG A 103 7.74 10.49 -1.30
N TYR A 104 7.90 9.53 -0.40
CA TYR A 104 7.32 9.57 0.94
C TYR A 104 8.41 9.65 1.99
N TYR A 105 8.18 10.46 3.01
CA TYR A 105 9.10 10.75 4.08
C TYR A 105 8.37 10.64 5.42
N GLY A 106 9.03 10.07 6.44
CA GLY A 106 8.51 10.10 7.80
C GLY A 106 8.62 11.50 8.41
N THR A 107 7.65 11.91 9.22
CA THR A 107 7.69 13.18 9.98
C THR A 107 7.47 12.98 11.47
N ASN A 108 7.91 13.97 12.26
CA ASN A 108 7.55 14.08 13.67
C ASN A 108 6.35 15.02 13.88
N GLU A 109 5.94 15.20 15.14
CA GLU A 109 4.81 16.07 15.54
C GLU A 109 4.98 17.56 15.18
N SER A 110 6.18 17.98 14.79
CA SER A 110 6.46 19.35 14.30
C SER A 110 6.56 19.41 12.77
N GLU A 111 6.06 18.39 12.06
CA GLU A 111 6.13 18.23 10.61
C GLU A 111 7.55 18.25 10.05
N ARG A 112 8.55 17.98 10.88
CA ARG A 112 9.94 17.88 10.43
C ARG A 112 10.18 16.49 9.90
N VAL A 113 10.73 16.43 8.70
CA VAL A 113 11.17 15.19 8.08
C VAL A 113 12.24 14.54 8.96
N VAL A 114 12.04 13.26 9.25
CA VAL A 114 12.95 12.43 10.04
C VAL A 114 13.41 11.25 9.20
N MET A 115 14.63 10.81 9.47
CA MET A 115 15.27 9.67 8.83
C MET A 115 15.74 8.71 9.91
N THR A 116 15.51 7.43 9.71
CA THR A 116 16.01 6.35 10.54
C THR A 116 17.49 6.07 10.26
N ARG A 117 18.13 5.36 11.19
CA ARG A 117 19.52 4.92 10.98
C ARG A 117 19.66 3.93 9.82
N ALA A 118 18.63 3.12 9.55
CA ALA A 118 18.63 2.17 8.44
C ALA A 118 18.65 2.90 7.09
N GLU A 119 17.74 3.85 6.88
CA GLU A 119 17.70 4.70 5.69
C GLU A 119 19.01 5.48 5.50
N LEU A 120 19.59 6.03 6.59
CA LEU A 120 20.89 6.70 6.52
C LEU A 120 22.01 5.77 6.04
N ASN A 121 22.01 4.52 6.51
CA ASN A 121 23.00 3.53 6.10
C ASN A 121 22.81 3.11 4.63
N GLU A 122 21.56 2.96 4.17
CA GLU A 122 21.23 2.66 2.77
C GLU A 122 21.69 3.76 1.82
N LEU A 123 21.56 5.03 2.22
CA LEU A 123 22.06 6.18 1.45
C LEU A 123 23.60 6.21 1.39
N GLY A 124 24.29 5.57 2.33
CA GLY A 124 25.73 5.30 2.33
C GLY A 124 26.65 6.51 2.51
N THR A 125 26.17 7.73 2.25
CA THR A 125 26.98 8.96 2.34
C THR A 125 26.18 10.13 2.91
N ILE A 126 26.87 11.05 3.60
CA ILE A 126 26.28 12.31 4.07
C ILE A 126 25.79 13.17 2.89
N ALA A 127 26.46 13.12 1.74
CA ALA A 127 26.03 13.84 0.55
C ALA A 127 24.66 13.34 0.04
N ALA A 128 24.45 12.02 0.01
CA ALA A 128 23.16 11.43 -0.34
C ALA A 128 22.08 11.75 0.69
N ALA A 129 22.41 11.72 2.00
CA ALA A 129 21.49 12.13 3.06
C ALA A 129 21.06 13.60 2.91
N ASN A 130 21.99 14.51 2.61
CA ASN A 130 21.66 15.91 2.37
C ASN A 130 20.79 16.09 1.12
N ALA A 131 21.07 15.38 0.04
CA ALA A 131 20.24 15.40 -1.17
C ALA A 131 18.83 14.86 -0.90
N TRP A 132 18.70 13.84 -0.05
CA TRP A 132 17.41 13.30 0.38
C TRP A 132 16.61 14.34 1.18
N PHE A 133 17.22 15.03 2.15
CA PHE A 133 16.55 16.11 2.88
C PHE A 133 16.22 17.32 1.98
N GLN A 134 17.05 17.62 0.98
CA GLN A 134 16.76 18.66 -0.01
C GLN A 134 15.55 18.30 -0.87
N ALA A 135 15.43 17.03 -1.29
CA ALA A 135 14.27 16.55 -2.02
C ALA A 135 13.00 16.61 -1.16
N ALA A 136 13.11 16.32 0.14
CA ALA A 136 11.99 16.43 1.09
C ALA A 136 11.59 17.89 1.38
N ALA A 137 12.53 18.84 1.28
CA ALA A 137 12.26 20.27 1.46
C ALA A 137 11.64 20.95 0.21
N PHE A 138 11.20 20.16 -0.77
CA PHE A 138 10.54 20.68 -1.96
C PHE A 138 9.31 21.50 -1.57
N SER A 139 9.11 22.61 -2.26
CA SER A 139 7.87 23.38 -2.21
C SER A 139 7.33 23.45 -3.63
N PRO A 140 6.04 23.14 -3.85
CA PRO A 140 5.43 23.34 -5.16
C PRO A 140 5.65 24.78 -5.61
N PRO A 141 5.99 25.01 -6.89
CA PRO A 141 6.02 26.35 -7.45
C PRO A 141 4.64 27.01 -7.34
N ALA A 142 4.58 28.33 -7.36
CA ALA A 142 3.29 29.01 -7.48
C ALA A 142 2.53 28.56 -8.74
N ILE A 143 1.20 28.54 -8.66
CA ILE A 143 0.32 28.22 -9.78
C ILE A 143 0.59 29.20 -10.92
N SER A 144 0.72 28.64 -12.12
CA SER A 144 0.68 29.37 -13.38
C SER A 144 -0.36 28.71 -14.26
N ILE A 145 -1.47 29.39 -14.49
CA ILE A 145 -2.53 28.90 -15.37
C ILE A 145 -2.06 29.05 -16.81
N ILE A 146 -1.95 27.93 -17.52
CA ILE A 146 -1.57 27.90 -18.93
C ILE A 146 -2.77 27.55 -19.80
N ALA A 147 -2.78 28.05 -21.03
CA ALA A 147 -3.79 27.66 -22.00
C ALA A 147 -3.71 26.15 -22.30
N PRO A 148 -4.83 25.52 -22.69
CA PRO A 148 -4.79 24.15 -23.20
C PRO A 148 -3.83 24.09 -24.38
N THR A 149 -3.05 23.02 -24.49
CA THR A 149 -2.24 22.78 -25.67
C THR A 149 -3.15 22.36 -26.82
N ASP A 150 -3.03 22.99 -27.99
CA ASP A 150 -3.66 22.53 -29.25
C ASP A 150 -3.06 21.19 -29.76
N ASP A 151 -2.04 20.67 -29.08
CA ASP A 151 -1.48 19.36 -29.39
C ASP A 151 -2.50 18.28 -29.03
N PRO A 152 -2.91 17.42 -29.99
CA PRO A 152 -3.71 16.26 -29.67
C PRO A 152 -2.94 15.46 -28.64
N GLU A 153 -3.57 15.21 -27.50
CA GLU A 153 -2.95 14.51 -26.39
C GLU A 153 -2.25 13.23 -26.92
N PRO A 154 -1.04 12.90 -26.46
CA PRO A 154 -0.23 11.83 -27.07
C PRO A 154 -0.90 10.45 -27.10
N TRP A 155 -2.00 10.26 -26.36
CA TRP A 155 -2.87 9.08 -26.39
C TRP A 155 -3.92 9.06 -27.52
N ALA A 156 -4.21 10.18 -28.16
CA ALA A 156 -5.15 10.27 -29.28
C ALA A 156 -4.54 9.80 -30.61
N ALA A 157 -3.25 9.46 -30.62
CA ALA A 157 -2.45 9.24 -31.83
C ALA A 157 -1.81 7.84 -31.95
N HIS A 158 -2.19 6.85 -31.12
CA HIS A 158 -1.78 5.46 -31.40
C HIS A 158 -2.51 4.96 -32.64
N GLN A 159 -1.80 4.97 -33.78
CA GLN A 159 -2.34 4.72 -35.11
C GLN A 159 -3.04 3.36 -35.23
N ASP A 160 -2.55 2.35 -34.50
CA ASP A 160 -3.00 0.96 -34.59
C ASP A 160 -3.75 0.47 -33.33
N HIS A 161 -3.80 1.29 -32.28
CA HIS A 161 -4.37 0.92 -30.97
C HIS A 161 -5.21 2.07 -30.39
N ALA A 162 -6.31 2.37 -31.08
CA ALA A 162 -7.17 3.49 -30.73
C ALA A 162 -7.81 3.30 -29.33
N LEU A 163 -7.91 4.40 -28.58
CA LEU A 163 -8.53 4.40 -27.25
C LEU A 163 -9.99 3.88 -27.27
N GLY A 164 -10.69 4.04 -28.39
CA GLY A 164 -12.05 3.52 -28.57
C GLY A 164 -12.14 2.00 -28.47
N ASP A 165 -11.13 1.28 -28.97
CA ASP A 165 -11.09 -0.19 -28.96
C ASP A 165 -10.82 -0.73 -27.55
N TRP A 166 -9.92 -0.08 -26.81
CA TRP A 166 -9.70 -0.40 -25.39
C TRP A 166 -10.96 -0.13 -24.56
N LYS A 167 -11.62 1.02 -24.75
CA LYS A 167 -12.87 1.34 -24.04
C LYS A 167 -13.98 0.34 -24.36
N TYR A 168 -14.07 -0.12 -25.61
CA TYR A 168 -15.01 -1.15 -26.02
C TYR A 168 -14.76 -2.46 -25.27
N GLU A 169 -13.51 -2.87 -25.15
CA GLU A 169 -13.12 -4.12 -24.48
C GLU A 169 -13.19 -4.07 -22.95
N VAL A 170 -13.00 -2.91 -22.34
CA VAL A 170 -13.31 -2.74 -20.92
C VAL A 170 -14.83 -2.83 -20.71
N SER A 171 -15.62 -2.27 -21.63
CA SER A 171 -17.09 -2.24 -21.51
C SER A 171 -17.76 -3.59 -21.70
N ASN A 172 -17.11 -4.53 -22.40
CA ASN A 172 -17.62 -5.88 -22.62
C ASN A 172 -16.93 -6.95 -21.76
N ASP A 173 -16.06 -6.53 -20.83
CA ASP A 173 -15.26 -7.37 -19.90
C ASP A 173 -14.20 -8.28 -20.58
N ASP A 174 -13.81 -7.97 -21.83
CA ASP A 174 -12.75 -8.68 -22.55
C ASP A 174 -11.35 -8.33 -22.01
N THR A 175 -11.19 -7.17 -21.36
CA THR A 175 -9.92 -6.78 -20.71
C THR A 175 -10.13 -6.01 -19.41
N ARG A 176 -9.25 -6.27 -18.44
CA ARG A 176 -9.13 -5.50 -17.18
C ARG A 176 -7.81 -4.76 -17.08
N LEU A 177 -7.02 -4.76 -18.16
CA LEU A 177 -5.71 -4.11 -18.20
C LEU A 177 -5.86 -2.59 -18.35
N GLY A 178 -4.94 -1.85 -17.75
CA GLY A 178 -4.75 -0.45 -18.08
C GLY A 178 -4.35 -0.29 -19.56
N TYR A 179 -4.64 0.87 -20.16
CA TYR A 179 -4.45 1.10 -21.60
C TYR A 179 -3.02 0.77 -22.08
N LEU A 180 -1.98 1.13 -21.33
CA LEU A 180 -0.58 0.86 -21.70
C LEU A 180 -0.23 -0.64 -21.66
N ASP A 181 -0.72 -1.38 -20.66
CA ASP A 181 -0.55 -2.83 -20.57
C ASP A 181 -1.33 -3.55 -21.67
N TRP A 182 -2.50 -3.03 -22.03
CA TRP A 182 -3.31 -3.51 -23.14
C TRP A 182 -2.65 -3.28 -24.51
N VAL A 183 -1.98 -2.14 -24.73
CA VAL A 183 -1.16 -1.89 -25.94
C VAL A 183 0.05 -2.83 -25.97
N ALA A 184 0.82 -2.92 -24.88
CA ALA A 184 2.00 -3.77 -24.82
C ALA A 184 1.69 -5.26 -25.05
N ALA A 185 0.55 -5.74 -24.56
CA ALA A 185 0.10 -7.11 -24.81
C ALA A 185 -0.21 -7.39 -26.29
N ARG A 186 -0.54 -6.37 -27.08
CA ARG A 186 -0.88 -6.49 -28.52
C ARG A 186 0.33 -6.30 -29.41
N GLU A 187 1.22 -5.42 -29.03
CA GLU A 187 2.52 -5.24 -29.69
C GLU A 187 3.45 -6.44 -29.44
N GLY A 188 3.29 -7.14 -28.31
CA GLY A 188 4.05 -8.35 -27.96
C GLY A 188 3.57 -9.66 -28.62
N ALA A 189 2.49 -9.64 -29.41
CA ALA A 189 1.92 -10.85 -30.03
C ALA A 189 2.58 -11.25 -31.36
N GLU A 190 3.48 -10.43 -31.91
CA GLU A 190 4.24 -10.74 -33.13
C GLU A 190 5.76 -10.75 -32.88
N GLY A 191 6.29 -11.92 -32.51
CA GLY A 191 7.68 -12.24 -32.82
C GLY A 191 8.50 -12.89 -31.71
N GLY A 192 8.80 -14.18 -31.90
CA GLY A 192 10.14 -14.71 -31.69
C GLY A 192 10.34 -15.59 -30.47
N ASP A 193 10.48 -16.89 -30.73
CA ASP A 193 11.05 -17.89 -29.84
C ASP A 193 12.40 -17.41 -29.27
N VAL A 194 12.56 -17.46 -27.95
CA VAL A 194 13.85 -17.28 -27.28
C VAL A 194 14.32 -18.62 -26.75
N GLU A 195 15.41 -19.10 -27.35
CA GLU A 195 16.13 -20.30 -26.99
C GLU A 195 16.65 -20.21 -25.54
N ALA A 196 16.48 -21.31 -24.80
CA ALA A 196 16.82 -21.43 -23.39
C ALA A 196 18.34 -21.26 -23.14
N ALA A 197 18.70 -20.11 -22.58
CA ALA A 197 19.96 -19.94 -21.88
C ALA A 197 19.87 -20.65 -20.51
N ALA A 198 20.94 -21.35 -20.15
CA ALA A 198 21.04 -22.15 -18.94
C ALA A 198 20.61 -21.35 -17.69
N ILE A 199 19.55 -21.85 -17.04
CA ILE A 199 18.95 -21.28 -15.83
C ILE A 199 19.94 -21.47 -14.67
N ALA A 200 20.55 -20.37 -14.22
CA ALA A 200 21.06 -20.28 -12.86
C ALA A 200 19.88 -20.48 -11.89
N PRO A 201 20.05 -21.12 -10.72
CA PRO A 201 18.93 -21.40 -9.82
C PRO A 201 18.15 -20.12 -9.55
N VAL A 202 16.84 -20.14 -9.89
CA VAL A 202 15.90 -19.07 -9.54
C VAL A 202 15.97 -18.93 -8.02
N PRO A 203 16.29 -17.74 -7.48
CA PRO A 203 16.25 -17.51 -6.05
C PRO A 203 14.89 -17.93 -5.52
N GLU A 204 14.87 -18.70 -4.43
CA GLU A 204 13.64 -19.17 -3.83
C GLU A 204 12.75 -17.96 -3.48
N ALA A 205 11.49 -17.98 -3.92
CA ALA A 205 10.60 -16.83 -3.74
C ALA A 205 10.33 -16.60 -2.25
N THR A 206 10.55 -15.37 -1.78
CA THR A 206 10.28 -14.98 -0.39
C THR A 206 8.77 -14.94 -0.14
N GLY A 207 8.30 -15.64 0.90
CA GLY A 207 6.92 -15.62 1.38
C GLY A 207 6.75 -14.81 2.68
N LEU A 208 5.51 -14.48 3.03
CA LEU A 208 5.13 -13.80 4.27
C LEU A 208 4.67 -14.81 5.32
N TYR A 209 5.15 -14.72 6.56
CA TYR A 209 4.86 -15.68 7.63
C TYR A 209 4.47 -14.98 8.93
N LEU A 210 3.59 -15.62 9.70
CA LEU A 210 3.17 -15.25 11.05
C LEU A 210 3.72 -16.28 12.04
N HIS A 211 4.46 -15.87 13.06
CA HIS A 211 4.90 -16.76 14.14
C HIS A 211 4.37 -16.30 15.48
N LEU A 212 3.88 -17.23 16.30
CA LEU A 212 3.34 -17.00 17.64
C LEU A 212 4.36 -17.42 18.71
N TYR A 213 4.45 -16.67 19.80
CA TYR A 213 5.38 -16.92 20.91
C TYR A 213 4.69 -16.83 22.26
N HIS A 214 5.36 -17.33 23.29
CA HIS A 214 4.95 -17.20 24.69
C HIS A 214 3.61 -17.86 24.99
N GLY A 215 3.45 -19.08 24.48
CA GLY A 215 2.28 -19.93 24.63
C GLY A 215 2.12 -20.44 26.06
N ARG A 216 0.88 -20.37 26.56
CA ARG A 216 0.44 -20.89 27.87
C ARG A 216 -0.87 -21.64 27.74
N LYS A 217 -1.15 -22.55 28.68
CA LYS A 217 -2.37 -23.39 28.64
C LYS A 217 -3.55 -22.70 29.31
N ASP A 218 -3.28 -21.81 30.25
CA ASP A 218 -4.27 -20.98 30.92
C ASP A 218 -3.81 -19.51 30.82
N PRO A 219 -4.66 -18.58 30.34
CA PRO A 219 -4.29 -17.17 30.20
C PRO A 219 -3.89 -16.49 31.53
N ASP A 220 -4.34 -17.04 32.67
CA ASP A 220 -4.01 -16.56 34.02
C ASP A 220 -2.81 -17.29 34.64
N GLU A 221 -2.15 -18.18 33.88
CA GLU A 221 -0.95 -18.91 34.31
C GLU A 221 0.24 -17.96 34.52
N ASP A 222 0.84 -18.01 35.71
CA ASP A 222 2.09 -17.32 36.01
C ASP A 222 3.27 -18.20 35.61
N LEU A 223 3.96 -17.83 34.53
CA LEU A 223 5.08 -18.58 33.98
C LEU A 223 6.40 -18.04 34.56
N GLU A 224 7.21 -18.93 35.13
CA GLU A 224 8.58 -18.60 35.54
C GLU A 224 9.55 -18.45 34.35
N ASP A 225 9.14 -18.92 33.15
CA ASP A 225 9.87 -18.81 31.89
C ASP A 225 9.06 -18.08 30.79
N TRP A 226 9.55 -18.11 29.56
CA TRP A 226 8.92 -17.43 28.42
C TRP A 226 7.80 -18.26 27.74
N GLY A 227 7.36 -19.39 28.30
CA GLY A 227 6.32 -20.24 27.71
C GLY A 227 6.73 -21.01 26.45
N SER A 228 5.75 -21.64 25.78
CA SER A 228 6.02 -22.46 24.59
C SER A 228 6.12 -21.65 23.30
N ASP A 229 6.96 -22.12 22.38
CA ASP A 229 7.03 -21.59 21.01
C ASP A 229 5.82 -22.06 20.20
N GLY A 230 5.33 -21.22 19.30
CA GLY A 230 4.11 -21.46 18.52
C GLY A 230 4.37 -21.89 17.08
N PRO A 231 3.31 -21.97 16.25
CA PRO A 231 3.44 -22.32 14.85
C PRO A 231 3.94 -21.13 14.01
N VAL A 232 4.76 -21.43 13.01
CA VAL A 232 5.06 -20.50 11.91
C VAL A 232 4.05 -20.74 10.78
N ILE A 233 3.04 -19.90 10.71
CA ILE A 233 1.91 -19.98 9.79
C ILE A 233 2.25 -19.22 8.50
N GLY A 234 2.22 -19.91 7.37
CA GLY A 234 2.43 -19.32 6.05
C GLY A 234 2.81 -20.35 4.98
N PRO A 235 3.09 -19.90 3.75
CA PRO A 235 3.11 -18.50 3.34
C PRO A 235 1.71 -17.86 3.29
N LEU A 236 1.63 -16.57 3.62
CA LEU A 236 0.42 -15.75 3.65
C LEU A 236 0.40 -14.80 2.44
N ALA A 237 -0.79 -14.54 1.89
CA ALA A 237 -1.00 -13.53 0.86
C ALA A 237 -0.98 -12.12 1.46
N TYR A 238 -1.54 -11.97 2.66
CA TYR A 238 -1.44 -10.78 3.49
C TYR A 238 -1.60 -11.18 4.96
N VAL A 239 -1.13 -10.33 5.87
CA VAL A 239 -1.50 -10.38 7.29
C VAL A 239 -1.65 -8.97 7.83
N HIS A 240 -2.68 -8.74 8.62
CA HIS A 240 -3.04 -7.43 9.14
C HIS A 240 -3.63 -7.59 10.54
N THR A 241 -2.98 -6.96 11.53
CA THR A 241 -3.53 -6.81 12.88
C THR A 241 -4.38 -5.55 12.99
N THR A 242 -5.65 -5.68 13.40
CA THR A 242 -6.58 -4.53 13.51
C THR A 242 -6.99 -4.33 14.98
N TYR A 243 -6.85 -3.09 15.49
CA TYR A 243 -7.24 -2.66 16.86
C TYR A 243 -6.76 -3.55 18.00
N MET A 244 -5.67 -4.31 17.81
CA MET A 244 -5.20 -5.31 18.77
C MET A 244 -6.31 -6.32 19.18
N CYS A 245 -7.30 -6.55 18.32
CA CYS A 245 -8.40 -7.48 18.58
C CYS A 245 -8.51 -8.62 17.56
N ASP A 246 -7.95 -8.46 16.36
CA ASP A 246 -7.91 -9.51 15.35
C ASP A 246 -6.57 -9.48 14.58
N ILE A 247 -6.04 -10.67 14.26
CA ILE A 247 -5.02 -10.89 13.23
C ILE A 247 -5.71 -11.53 12.04
N LYS A 248 -5.87 -10.78 10.95
CA LYS A 248 -6.53 -11.22 9.71
C LYS A 248 -5.49 -11.58 8.67
N PHE A 249 -5.71 -12.63 7.92
CA PHE A 249 -4.81 -13.05 6.85
C PHE A 249 -5.57 -13.85 5.80
N ALA A 250 -4.96 -13.99 4.63
CA ALA A 250 -5.36 -14.98 3.66
C ALA A 250 -4.18 -15.90 3.33
N ALA A 251 -4.48 -17.17 3.09
CA ALA A 251 -3.49 -18.15 2.65
C ALA A 251 -4.11 -19.10 1.61
N ALA A 252 -3.26 -19.82 0.89
CA ALA A 252 -3.72 -20.86 -0.02
C ALA A 252 -4.45 -21.99 0.75
N PRO A 253 -5.40 -22.69 0.10
CA PRO A 253 -6.19 -23.73 0.78
C PRO A 253 -5.36 -24.82 1.47
N ASP A 254 -4.20 -25.20 0.92
CA ASP A 254 -3.29 -26.19 1.50
C ASP A 254 -2.58 -25.68 2.77
N VAL A 255 -2.22 -24.39 2.82
CA VAL A 255 -1.72 -23.74 4.05
C VAL A 255 -2.83 -23.72 5.11
N MET A 256 -4.06 -23.39 4.71
CA MET A 256 -5.21 -23.39 5.62
C MET A 256 -5.57 -24.78 6.12
N ASP A 257 -5.46 -25.82 5.28
CA ASP A 257 -5.64 -27.20 5.70
C ASP A 257 -4.57 -27.65 6.70
N ARG A 258 -3.34 -27.17 6.55
CA ARG A 258 -2.22 -27.49 7.44
C ARG A 258 -2.40 -26.89 8.83
N PHE A 259 -2.75 -25.60 8.91
CA PHE A 259 -2.76 -24.86 10.18
C PHE A 259 -4.17 -24.70 10.80
N PHE A 260 -5.23 -24.82 9.99
CA PHE A 260 -6.61 -24.64 10.43
C PHE A 260 -7.55 -25.74 9.90
N PRO A 261 -7.21 -27.04 10.07
CA PRO A 261 -7.97 -28.14 9.48
C PRO A 261 -9.44 -28.19 9.94
N ALA A 262 -9.71 -27.85 11.21
CA ALA A 262 -11.07 -27.82 11.74
C ALA A 262 -11.93 -26.71 11.11
N VAL A 263 -11.32 -25.55 10.84
CA VAL A 263 -11.98 -24.42 10.17
C VAL A 263 -12.31 -24.79 8.72
N MET A 264 -11.34 -25.36 8.01
CA MET A 264 -11.52 -25.80 6.62
C MET A 264 -12.59 -26.90 6.49
N ALA A 265 -12.67 -27.82 7.47
CA ALA A 265 -13.72 -28.83 7.52
C ALA A 265 -15.13 -28.21 7.69
N ASP A 266 -15.31 -27.30 8.65
CA ASP A 266 -16.57 -26.57 8.86
C ASP A 266 -17.00 -25.80 7.60
N TRP A 267 -16.07 -25.09 6.97
CA TRP A 267 -16.36 -24.31 5.77
C TRP A 267 -16.79 -25.16 4.58
N ARG A 268 -16.15 -26.32 4.39
CA ARG A 268 -16.54 -27.29 3.35
C ARG A 268 -17.91 -27.89 3.62
N GLU A 269 -18.19 -28.27 4.87
CA GLU A 269 -19.50 -28.79 5.27
C GLU A 269 -20.62 -27.76 5.02
N ARG A 270 -20.34 -26.48 5.29
CA ARG A 270 -21.29 -25.37 5.12
C ARG A 270 -21.34 -24.80 3.71
N GLY A 271 -20.48 -25.25 2.80
CA GLY A 271 -20.41 -24.79 1.42
C GLY A 271 -20.05 -23.30 1.28
N LEU A 272 -19.16 -22.79 2.14
CA LEU A 272 -18.76 -21.38 2.09
C LEU A 272 -17.87 -21.10 0.87
N SER A 273 -18.03 -19.94 0.23
CA SER A 273 -17.23 -19.56 -0.96
C SER A 273 -15.72 -19.50 -0.70
N ASN A 274 -15.33 -19.28 0.57
CA ASN A 274 -13.94 -19.21 1.02
C ASN A 274 -13.10 -20.45 0.66
N VAL A 275 -13.72 -21.62 0.51
CA VAL A 275 -12.98 -22.87 0.18
C VAL A 275 -12.87 -23.14 -1.33
N ALA A 276 -13.54 -22.34 -2.16
CA ALA A 276 -13.58 -22.50 -3.61
C ALA A 276 -12.60 -21.56 -4.36
N GLY A 277 -12.05 -20.57 -3.65
CA GLY A 277 -11.12 -19.58 -4.20
C GLY A 277 -9.65 -20.01 -4.11
N PRO A 278 -8.73 -19.30 -4.80
CA PRO A 278 -7.29 -19.55 -4.72
C PRO A 278 -6.69 -19.15 -3.36
N GLN A 279 -7.44 -18.42 -2.53
CA GLN A 279 -7.07 -17.98 -1.20
C GLN A 279 -8.29 -18.09 -0.28
N CYS A 280 -8.04 -18.36 1.00
CA CYS A 280 -9.07 -18.35 2.03
C CYS A 280 -8.74 -17.30 3.09
N ASP A 281 -9.67 -16.39 3.34
CA ASP A 281 -9.54 -15.36 4.39
C ASP A 281 -9.92 -15.90 5.77
N TRP A 282 -9.03 -15.73 6.75
CA TRP A 282 -9.27 -16.11 8.14
C TRP A 282 -8.84 -15.04 9.12
N ARG A 283 -9.23 -15.22 10.38
CA ARG A 283 -8.81 -14.37 11.48
C ARG A 283 -8.55 -15.18 12.74
N LEU A 284 -7.52 -14.76 13.49
CA LEU A 284 -7.34 -15.09 14.88
C LEU A 284 -7.81 -13.91 15.73
N THR A 285 -8.56 -14.18 16.79
CA THR A 285 -9.00 -13.14 17.72
C THR A 285 -7.95 -12.96 18.80
N ILE A 286 -7.63 -11.70 19.11
CA ILE A 286 -6.81 -11.32 20.25
C ILE A 286 -7.76 -11.03 21.42
N PHE A 287 -7.58 -11.75 22.52
CA PHE A 287 -8.39 -11.63 23.74
C PHE A 287 -7.48 -11.54 24.96
N ASN A 288 -7.67 -10.50 25.79
CA ASN A 288 -6.82 -10.21 26.96
C ASN A 288 -5.32 -10.30 26.64
N ASP A 289 -4.91 -9.62 25.57
CA ASP A 289 -3.53 -9.61 25.06
C ASP A 289 -3.01 -10.96 24.53
N TYR A 290 -3.87 -11.97 24.36
CA TYR A 290 -3.49 -13.29 23.83
C TYR A 290 -4.10 -13.60 22.48
N VAL A 291 -3.31 -14.25 21.62
CA VAL A 291 -3.79 -14.95 20.43
C VAL A 291 -4.05 -16.41 20.80
N GLU A 292 -5.27 -16.89 20.60
CA GLU A 292 -5.58 -18.31 20.77
C GLU A 292 -5.31 -19.08 19.47
N TYR A 293 -4.53 -20.15 19.57
CA TYR A 293 -4.32 -21.11 18.50
C TYR A 293 -4.21 -22.52 19.08
N ASP A 294 -5.09 -23.41 18.64
CA ASP A 294 -5.13 -24.83 19.02
C ASP A 294 -5.17 -25.05 20.55
N GLY A 295 -5.93 -24.21 21.25
CA GLY A 295 -6.09 -24.27 22.71
C GLY A 295 -4.91 -23.72 23.51
N VAL A 296 -3.96 -23.05 22.86
CA VAL A 296 -2.82 -22.37 23.49
C VAL A 296 -2.97 -20.87 23.33
N TYR A 297 -2.67 -20.12 24.40
CA TYR A 297 -2.76 -18.66 24.44
C TYR A 297 -1.35 -18.06 24.30
N TYR A 298 -1.09 -17.40 23.17
CA TYR A 298 0.21 -16.82 22.85
C TYR A 298 0.22 -15.32 23.17
N GLY A 299 1.21 -14.87 23.93
CA GLY A 299 1.34 -13.46 24.33
C GLY A 299 1.91 -12.56 23.25
N ASP A 300 2.72 -13.12 22.35
CA ASP A 300 3.44 -12.36 21.33
C ASP A 300 3.26 -13.00 19.95
N TRP A 301 3.35 -12.17 18.91
CA TRP A 301 3.44 -12.64 17.53
C TRP A 301 4.34 -11.74 16.70
N THR A 302 4.89 -12.29 15.63
CA THR A 302 5.67 -11.52 14.67
C THR A 302 5.31 -11.89 13.24
N VAL A 303 5.45 -10.91 12.35
CA VAL A 303 5.28 -11.07 10.91
C VAL A 303 6.62 -10.83 10.25
N PHE A 304 7.03 -11.71 9.35
CA PHE A 304 8.32 -11.60 8.68
C PHE A 304 8.27 -12.19 7.27
N ALA A 305 9.16 -11.70 6.41
CA ALA A 305 9.39 -12.24 5.09
C ALA A 305 10.60 -13.20 5.14
N ALA A 306 10.48 -14.38 4.54
CA ALA A 306 11.55 -15.38 4.47
C ALA A 306 11.33 -16.32 3.28
N THR A 307 12.36 -17.00 2.83
CA THR A 307 12.21 -18.18 1.97
C THR A 307 11.77 -19.40 2.79
N SER A 308 11.18 -20.41 2.15
CA SER A 308 10.79 -21.65 2.83
C SER A 308 11.99 -22.33 3.50
N ALA A 309 13.16 -22.32 2.84
CA ALA A 309 14.40 -22.86 3.42
C ALA A 309 14.86 -22.07 4.66
N GLU A 310 14.76 -20.75 4.66
CA GLU A 310 15.10 -19.93 5.84
C GLU A 310 14.13 -20.17 7.00
N VAL A 311 12.83 -20.40 6.72
CA VAL A 311 11.86 -20.78 7.74
C VAL A 311 12.22 -22.15 8.32
N GLU A 312 12.50 -23.12 7.47
CA GLU A 312 12.93 -24.45 7.91
C GLU A 312 14.22 -24.36 8.73
N GLU A 313 15.25 -23.66 8.28
CA GLU A 313 16.51 -23.50 9.02
C GLU A 313 16.30 -22.81 10.38
N ARG A 314 15.53 -21.72 10.39
CA ARG A 314 15.32 -20.89 11.58
C ARG A 314 14.49 -21.60 12.64
N PHE A 315 13.54 -22.44 12.23
CA PHE A 315 12.56 -23.07 13.12
C PHE A 315 12.63 -24.60 13.17
N ALA A 316 13.59 -25.24 12.49
CA ALA A 316 13.84 -26.69 12.54
C ALA A 316 14.13 -27.21 13.96
N LYS A 317 14.52 -26.34 14.90
CA LYS A 317 14.83 -26.73 16.29
C LYS A 317 13.62 -26.91 17.21
N ALA A 318 12.39 -26.65 16.74
CA ALA A 318 11.19 -26.85 17.55
C ALA A 318 10.67 -28.32 17.56
N ALA A 319 11.22 -29.21 16.72
CA ALA A 319 10.73 -30.59 16.58
C ALA A 319 11.54 -31.67 17.30
N GLU A 320 12.73 -31.37 17.84
CA GLU A 320 13.61 -32.35 18.52
C GLU A 320 13.52 -32.34 20.06
N ALA A 321 12.63 -31.54 20.65
CA ALA A 321 12.46 -31.46 22.11
C ALA A 321 11.02 -31.73 22.57
N ALA A 322 10.32 -32.67 21.92
CA ALA A 322 9.06 -33.25 22.40
C ALA A 322 9.27 -34.67 22.92
#